data_AF-A0A7J9VJE5-F1
#
_entry.id   AF-A0A7J9VJE5-F1
#
_cell.length_a   1.000
_cell.length_b   1.000
_cell.length_c   1.000
_cell.angle_alpha   90.00
_cell.angle_beta   90.00
_cell.angle_gamma   90.00
#
_symmetry.space_group_name_H-M   'P 1'
#
loop_
_entity.id
_entity.type
_entity.pdbx_description
1 polymer ?
#
loop_
_entity_poly.entity_id
_entity_poly.type
_entity_poly.pdbx_seq_one_letter_code
_entity_poly.pdbx_strand_id
1 'polypeptide(L)'
;TFAVARVIARLGSDVQKQRYLPRIIDGSIIPAFALTDLTGGSNLRAMSTFAEPHGDGTWTITGRKTHTHNCEQATLWLIFARSPNGQDALLVENPENMVLERSYQPFGFRCVPCHQVHFNKTPAHDDDLLGDPGKGVMAALTGALNYTRIGNASIVVGIASAALDVALSFAMGRRLQEGHVTDQQAVQHMIADLVTEVASHERCKRLGRGFLS
;
A
#
# COMPACT_ATOMS: atom_id res chain seq x y z
N THR A 1 1.76 6.29 -0.31
CA THR A 1 2.64 7.18 -1.11
C THR A 1 3.00 6.62 -2.48
N PHE A 2 3.96 5.69 -2.62
CA PHE A 2 4.42 5.21 -3.94
C PHE A 2 3.30 4.61 -4.82
N ALA A 3 2.43 3.78 -4.23
CA ALA A 3 1.32 3.17 -4.95
C ALA A 3 0.42 4.23 -5.63
N VAL A 4 0.03 5.25 -4.88
CA VAL A 4 -0.84 6.33 -5.36
C VAL A 4 -0.14 7.15 -6.44
N ALA A 5 1.13 7.53 -6.26
CA ALA A 5 1.90 8.23 -7.28
C ALA A 5 1.96 7.44 -8.60
N ARG A 6 2.15 6.12 -8.54
CA ARG A 6 2.20 5.27 -9.73
C ARG A 6 0.85 5.17 -10.43
N VAL A 7 -0.23 5.07 -9.66
CA VAL A 7 -1.62 5.11 -10.17
C VAL A 7 -1.86 6.41 -10.94
N ILE A 8 -1.54 7.56 -10.33
CA ILE A 8 -1.70 8.89 -10.94
C ILE A 8 -0.84 9.00 -12.21
N ALA A 9 0.42 8.59 -12.15
CA ALA A 9 1.32 8.64 -13.30
C ALA A 9 0.82 7.81 -14.50
N ARG A 10 0.11 6.71 -14.24
CA ARG A 10 -0.37 5.81 -15.30
C ARG A 10 -1.74 6.20 -15.84
N LEU A 11 -2.65 6.64 -14.97
CA LEU A 11 -4.08 6.77 -15.29
C LEU A 11 -4.63 8.17 -15.10
N GLY A 12 -3.90 9.04 -14.40
CA GLY A 12 -4.36 10.40 -14.17
C GLY A 12 -4.40 11.21 -15.47
N SER A 13 -5.29 12.19 -15.51
CA SER A 13 -5.25 13.24 -16.53
C SER A 13 -3.95 14.04 -16.40
N ASP A 14 -3.59 14.80 -17.44
CA ASP A 14 -2.39 15.63 -17.39
C ASP A 14 -2.48 16.70 -16.30
N VAL A 15 -3.69 17.21 -16.03
CA VAL A 15 -3.97 18.13 -14.92
C VAL A 15 -3.72 17.45 -13.58
N GLN A 16 -4.25 16.23 -13.36
CA GLN A 16 -4.02 15.48 -12.12
C GLN A 16 -2.53 15.16 -11.91
N LYS A 17 -1.81 14.78 -12.97
CA LYS A 17 -0.36 14.48 -12.90
C LYS A 17 0.43 15.72 -12.50
N GLN A 18 0.20 16.85 -13.17
CA GLN A 18 0.89 18.12 -12.88
C GLN A 18 0.56 18.63 -11.47
N ARG A 19 -0.69 18.47 -11.04
CA ARG A 19 -1.14 18.89 -9.70
C ARG A 19 -0.54 18.03 -8.60
N TYR A 20 -0.57 16.70 -8.71
CA TYR A 20 -0.31 15.82 -7.57
C TYR A 20 1.09 15.21 -7.55
N LEU A 21 1.68 14.83 -8.69
CA LEU A 21 2.96 14.09 -8.68
C LEU A 21 4.13 14.90 -8.07
N PRO A 22 4.34 16.18 -8.41
CA PRO A 22 5.42 16.97 -7.81
C PRO A 22 5.26 17.06 -6.28
N ARG A 23 4.03 17.30 -5.81
CA ARG A 23 3.68 17.44 -4.40
C ARG A 23 3.83 16.14 -3.60
N ILE A 24 3.62 14.99 -4.25
CA ILE A 24 3.89 13.68 -3.62
C ILE A 24 5.40 13.44 -3.53
N ILE A 25 6.17 13.88 -4.53
CA ILE A 25 7.63 13.70 -4.58
C ILE A 25 8.32 14.59 -3.54
N ASP A 26 7.92 15.85 -3.43
CA ASP A 26 8.47 16.79 -2.44
C ASP A 26 7.91 16.59 -1.02
N GLY A 27 6.86 15.78 -0.87
CA GLY A 27 6.26 15.44 0.42
C GLY A 27 5.29 16.49 0.98
N SER A 28 4.97 17.55 0.22
CA SER A 28 3.96 18.55 0.61
C SER A 28 2.55 17.98 0.67
N ILE A 29 2.29 16.86 0.00
CA ILE A 29 1.09 16.04 0.24
C ILE A 29 1.45 14.59 0.51
N ILE A 30 0.71 14.01 1.45
CA ILE A 30 0.81 12.59 1.78
C ILE A 30 -0.47 11.92 1.31
N PRO A 31 -0.40 10.91 0.42
CA PRO A 31 -1.59 10.26 -0.06
C PRO A 31 -1.93 8.99 0.73
N ALA A 32 -3.21 8.81 1.04
CA ALA A 32 -3.81 7.57 1.53
C ALA A 32 -4.38 6.73 0.38
N PHE A 33 -4.39 5.41 0.56
CA PHE A 33 -4.90 4.44 -0.42
C PHE A 33 -6.06 3.66 0.21
N ALA A 34 -7.29 4.02 -0.15
CA ALA A 34 -8.50 3.56 0.52
C ALA A 34 -9.26 2.57 -0.37
N LEU A 35 -8.81 1.30 -0.34
CA LEU A 35 -9.31 0.23 -1.21
C LEU A 35 -10.23 -0.74 -0.49
N THR A 36 -9.75 -1.36 0.58
CA THR A 36 -10.41 -2.46 1.30
C THR A 36 -11.62 -1.97 2.10
N ASP A 37 -12.73 -2.69 2.03
CA ASP A 37 -13.95 -2.44 2.80
C ASP A 37 -14.16 -3.52 3.85
N LEU A 38 -15.01 -3.25 4.84
CA LEU A 38 -15.47 -4.26 5.80
C LEU A 38 -16.16 -5.46 5.13
N THR A 39 -16.74 -5.26 3.95
CA THR A 39 -17.44 -6.29 3.17
C THR A 39 -16.57 -6.95 2.10
N GLY A 40 -15.38 -6.42 1.83
CA GLY A 40 -14.57 -6.85 0.70
C GLY A 40 -13.08 -6.52 0.87
N GLY A 41 -12.26 -7.58 0.98
CA GLY A 41 -10.80 -7.54 0.85
C GLY A 41 -10.34 -8.24 -0.43
N SER A 42 -10.31 -9.57 -0.41
CA SER A 42 -9.93 -10.36 -1.59
C SER A 42 -10.96 -10.29 -2.73
N ASN A 43 -12.24 -10.06 -2.40
CA ASN A 43 -13.31 -9.82 -3.37
C ASN A 43 -13.62 -8.33 -3.49
N LEU A 44 -12.81 -7.62 -4.27
CA LEU A 44 -12.98 -6.17 -4.48
C LEU A 44 -14.31 -5.82 -5.16
N ARG A 45 -14.94 -6.74 -5.91
CA ARG A 45 -16.25 -6.50 -6.53
C ARG A 45 -17.39 -6.37 -5.51
N ALA A 46 -17.19 -6.89 -4.30
CA ALA A 46 -18.15 -6.83 -3.19
C ALA A 46 -17.95 -5.61 -2.26
N MET A 47 -17.10 -4.64 -2.64
CA MET A 47 -16.98 -3.39 -1.88
C MET A 47 -18.34 -2.70 -1.77
N SER A 48 -18.64 -2.14 -0.61
CA SER A 48 -19.93 -1.51 -0.30
C SER A 48 -19.87 0.00 -0.39
N THR A 49 -18.67 0.58 -0.35
CA THR A 49 -18.44 2.01 -0.61
C THR A 49 -18.95 2.37 -1.99
N PHE A 50 -19.83 3.37 -2.06
CA PHE A 50 -20.50 3.81 -3.27
C PHE A 50 -20.25 5.29 -3.52
N ALA A 51 -19.94 5.63 -4.76
CA ALA A 51 -19.84 6.98 -5.29
C ALA A 51 -21.06 7.20 -6.19
N GLU A 52 -21.97 8.06 -5.72
CA GLU A 52 -23.22 8.41 -6.40
C GLU A 52 -23.01 9.67 -7.24
N PRO A 53 -23.18 9.62 -8.58
CA PRO A 53 -23.16 10.80 -9.43
C PRO A 53 -24.50 11.53 -9.41
N HIS A 54 -24.47 12.86 -9.43
CA HIS A 54 -25.68 13.71 -9.43
C HIS A 54 -26.09 14.23 -10.82
N GLY A 55 -25.25 14.02 -11.84
CA GLY A 55 -25.50 14.43 -13.22
C GLY A 55 -25.13 15.88 -13.55
N ASP A 56 -24.64 16.65 -12.57
CA ASP A 56 -24.14 18.02 -12.69
C ASP A 56 -22.61 18.12 -12.58
N GLY A 57 -21.93 16.97 -12.68
CA GLY A 57 -20.48 16.85 -12.49
C GLY A 57 -20.05 16.71 -11.03
N THR A 58 -21.01 16.62 -10.09
CA THR A 58 -20.74 16.33 -8.68
C THR A 58 -21.07 14.88 -8.32
N TRP A 59 -20.36 14.40 -7.29
CA TRP A 59 -20.45 13.06 -6.75
C TRP A 59 -20.58 13.11 -5.25
N THR A 60 -21.08 12.02 -4.68
CA THR A 60 -21.12 11.83 -3.23
C THR A 60 -20.69 10.42 -2.86
N ILE A 61 -19.67 10.33 -2.01
CA ILE A 61 -19.08 9.08 -1.57
C ILE A 61 -19.66 8.71 -0.20
N THR A 62 -20.22 7.51 -0.09
CA THR A 62 -20.69 6.94 1.18
C THR A 62 -20.16 5.53 1.34
N GLY A 63 -19.51 5.26 2.48
CA GLY A 63 -19.01 3.92 2.77
C GLY A 63 -17.91 3.89 3.82
N ARG A 64 -17.42 2.69 4.10
CA ARG A 64 -16.36 2.45 5.08
C ARG A 64 -15.20 1.68 4.48
N LYS A 65 -14.02 2.27 4.59
CA LYS A 65 -12.75 1.65 4.28
C LYS A 65 -12.11 1.14 5.55
N THR A 66 -11.36 0.05 5.44
CA THR A 66 -10.60 -0.54 6.54
C THR A 66 -9.16 -0.76 6.11
N HIS A 67 -8.27 -0.94 7.09
CA HIS A 67 -6.83 -1.10 6.89
C HIS A 67 -6.22 0.03 6.04
N THR A 68 -6.70 1.27 6.21
CA THR A 68 -6.21 2.40 5.44
C THR A 68 -5.02 3.03 6.15
N HIS A 69 -3.86 2.94 5.51
CA HIS A 69 -2.58 3.44 6.02
C HIS A 69 -2.36 4.93 5.72
N ASN A 70 -1.52 5.60 6.51
CA ASN A 70 -1.13 7.02 6.40
C ASN A 70 -2.28 8.03 6.58
N CYS A 71 -3.45 7.57 7.00
CA CYS A 71 -4.68 8.34 7.06
C CYS A 71 -4.64 9.56 7.99
N GLU A 72 -3.86 9.52 9.06
CA GLU A 72 -3.72 10.66 9.99
C GLU A 72 -2.97 11.86 9.39
N GLN A 73 -2.05 11.59 8.45
CA GLN A 73 -1.27 12.64 7.78
C GLN A 73 -1.76 12.91 6.35
N ALA A 74 -2.75 12.16 5.87
CA ALA A 74 -3.13 12.16 4.47
C ALA A 74 -3.98 13.37 4.11
N THR A 75 -3.50 14.15 3.15
CA THR A 75 -4.23 15.26 2.54
C THR A 75 -4.81 14.88 1.17
N LEU A 76 -4.29 13.84 0.51
CA LEU A 76 -4.85 13.30 -0.74
C LEU A 76 -5.35 11.87 -0.53
N TRP A 77 -6.53 11.56 -1.03
CA TRP A 77 -7.16 10.26 -0.84
C TRP A 77 -7.46 9.63 -2.18
N LEU A 78 -6.83 8.49 -2.46
CA LEU A 78 -7.24 7.61 -3.55
C LEU A 78 -8.31 6.66 -3.03
N ILE A 79 -9.57 6.97 -3.32
CA ILE A 79 -10.76 6.26 -2.82
C ILE A 79 -11.30 5.37 -3.93
N PHE A 80 -11.38 4.08 -3.66
CA PHE A 80 -12.03 3.13 -4.57
C PHE A 80 -13.50 3.00 -4.17
N ALA A 81 -14.42 3.07 -5.12
CA ALA A 81 -15.84 2.94 -4.82
C ALA A 81 -16.56 2.21 -5.97
N ARG A 82 -17.70 1.61 -5.66
CA ARG A 82 -18.68 1.26 -6.68
C ARG A 82 -19.38 2.52 -7.18
N SER A 83 -19.87 2.46 -8.40
CA SER A 83 -20.72 3.49 -9.00
C SER A 83 -21.76 2.82 -9.91
N PRO A 84 -22.72 3.57 -10.49
CA PRO A 84 -23.59 3.05 -11.54
C PRO A 84 -22.83 2.46 -12.75
N ASN A 85 -21.62 2.95 -13.02
CA ASN A 85 -20.78 2.51 -14.15
C ASN A 85 -19.88 1.32 -13.81
N GLY A 86 -19.92 0.82 -12.58
CA GLY A 86 -19.11 -0.31 -12.11
C GLY A 86 -18.27 0.04 -10.90
N GLN A 87 -16.95 0.15 -11.08
CA GLN A 87 -16.02 0.49 -10.01
C GLN A 87 -15.10 1.63 -10.47
N ASP A 88 -15.03 2.67 -9.66
CA ASP A 88 -14.28 3.89 -9.90
C ASP A 88 -13.24 4.17 -8.81
N ALA A 89 -12.25 4.97 -9.19
CA ALA A 89 -11.23 5.47 -8.29
C ALA A 89 -11.23 7.00 -8.35
N LEU A 90 -11.30 7.65 -7.19
CA LEU A 90 -11.37 9.09 -7.07
C LEU A 90 -10.19 9.63 -6.26
N LEU A 91 -9.60 10.74 -6.70
CA LEU A 91 -8.52 11.47 -6.05
C LEU A 91 -9.07 12.68 -5.31
N VAL A 92 -9.52 12.49 -4.08
CA VAL A 92 -10.12 13.57 -3.28
C VAL A 92 -9.07 14.20 -2.37
N GLU A 93 -8.81 15.49 -2.55
CA GLU A 93 -7.92 16.27 -1.69
C GLU A 93 -8.71 16.89 -0.53
N ASN A 94 -8.25 16.70 0.71
CA ASN A 94 -8.88 17.15 1.96
C ASN A 94 -10.40 16.82 2.03
N PRO A 95 -10.77 15.53 1.97
CA PRO A 95 -12.18 15.12 1.87
C PRO A 95 -13.01 15.61 3.05
N GLU A 96 -14.06 16.36 2.75
CA GLU A 96 -15.09 16.76 3.72
C GLU A 96 -15.97 15.58 4.11
N ASN A 97 -16.59 15.66 5.28
CA ASN A 97 -17.46 14.60 5.84
C ASN A 97 -16.81 13.21 5.90
N MET A 98 -15.48 13.16 5.97
CA MET A 98 -14.70 11.95 6.21
C MET A 98 -14.23 11.92 7.66
N VAL A 99 -14.38 10.77 8.32
CA VAL A 99 -13.96 10.57 9.71
C VAL A 99 -13.04 9.36 9.81
N LEU A 100 -11.91 9.53 10.48
CA LEU A 100 -11.10 8.40 10.96
C LEU A 100 -11.82 7.78 12.16
N GLU A 101 -12.28 6.54 12.01
CA GLU A 101 -13.00 5.81 13.06
C GLU A 101 -12.00 4.99 13.90
N ARG A 102 -11.97 3.67 13.71
CA ARG A 102 -11.15 2.76 14.53
C ARG A 102 -9.68 2.83 14.15
N SER A 103 -8.81 3.17 15.10
CA SER A 103 -7.38 2.95 14.98
C SER A 103 -7.03 1.47 15.14
N TYR A 104 -6.19 0.95 14.25
CA TYR A 104 -5.63 -0.39 14.33
C TYR A 104 -4.22 -0.34 14.91
N GLN A 105 -3.93 -1.25 15.84
CA GLN A 105 -2.60 -1.51 16.38
C GLN A 105 -2.12 -2.87 15.87
N PRO A 106 -1.60 -2.94 14.64
CA PRO A 106 -1.13 -4.20 14.06
C PRO A 106 0.10 -4.74 14.82
N PHE A 107 0.29 -6.06 14.80
CA PHE A 107 1.46 -6.68 15.44
C PHE A 107 2.80 -6.19 14.84
N GLY A 108 2.84 -6.03 13.51
CA GLY A 108 3.96 -5.42 12.77
C GLY A 108 3.55 -4.08 12.14
N PHE A 109 4.51 -3.33 11.60
CA PHE A 109 4.26 -2.01 10.96
C PHE A 109 3.56 -0.98 11.86
N ARG A 110 3.79 -1.05 13.19
CA ARG A 110 3.20 -0.14 14.19
C ARG A 110 3.55 1.34 14.00
N CYS A 111 4.61 1.63 13.25
CA CYS A 111 5.01 3.00 12.91
C CYS A 111 4.17 3.63 11.80
N VAL A 112 3.26 2.88 11.18
CA VAL A 112 2.38 3.36 10.11
C VAL A 112 0.95 3.42 10.64
N PRO A 113 0.40 4.62 10.91
CA PRO A 113 -0.99 4.76 11.32
C PRO A 113 -1.94 4.05 10.36
N CYS A 114 -2.89 3.32 10.91
CA CYS A 114 -3.81 2.49 10.17
C CYS A 114 -5.19 2.61 10.81
N HIS A 115 -6.20 2.99 10.02
CA HIS A 115 -7.54 3.21 10.54
C HIS A 115 -8.61 2.59 9.65
N GLN A 116 -9.78 2.42 10.26
CA GLN A 116 -11.05 2.41 9.56
C GLN A 116 -11.42 3.86 9.25
N VAL A 117 -11.94 4.10 8.06
CA VAL A 117 -12.29 5.43 7.57
C VAL A 117 -13.72 5.40 7.06
N HIS A 118 -14.53 6.36 7.51
CA HIS A 118 -15.92 6.49 7.12
C HIS A 118 -16.11 7.74 6.28
N PHE A 119 -16.62 7.55 5.08
CA PHE A 119 -17.07 8.61 4.18
C PHE A 119 -18.58 8.73 4.36
N ASN A 120 -19.05 9.88 4.83
CA ASN A 120 -20.47 10.14 5.05
C ASN A 120 -20.94 11.25 4.13
N LYS A 121 -21.39 10.89 2.93
CA LYS A 121 -21.70 11.85 1.89
C LYS A 121 -20.56 12.85 1.64
N THR A 122 -19.35 12.30 1.51
CA THR A 122 -18.16 13.07 1.17
C THR A 122 -18.29 13.57 -0.27
N PRO A 123 -18.23 14.88 -0.53
CA PRO A 123 -18.33 15.42 -1.88
C PRO A 123 -17.10 15.06 -2.71
N ALA A 124 -17.31 14.90 -4.01
CA ALA A 124 -16.26 14.75 -5.03
C ALA A 124 -16.78 15.31 -6.36
N HIS A 125 -15.90 15.45 -7.35
CA HIS A 125 -16.21 16.00 -8.67
C HIS A 125 -15.74 15.08 -9.80
N ASP A 126 -16.24 15.31 -11.02
CA ASP A 126 -15.77 14.60 -12.22
C ASP A 126 -14.25 14.70 -12.38
N ASP A 127 -13.65 15.84 -12.04
CA ASP A 127 -12.20 16.05 -12.11
C ASP A 127 -11.41 15.20 -11.09
N ASP A 128 -12.06 14.63 -10.08
CA ASP A 128 -11.44 13.72 -9.13
C ASP A 128 -11.39 12.28 -9.68
N LEU A 129 -12.18 11.95 -10.70
CA LEU A 129 -12.17 10.61 -11.30
C LEU A 129 -10.84 10.31 -11.96
N LEU A 130 -10.32 9.13 -11.67
CA LEU A 130 -9.07 8.66 -12.24
C LEU A 130 -9.35 7.75 -13.44
N GLY A 131 -9.00 8.26 -14.63
CA GLY A 131 -9.27 7.59 -15.90
C GLY A 131 -10.75 7.59 -16.26
N ASP A 132 -11.15 6.70 -17.17
CA ASP A 132 -12.53 6.62 -17.63
C ASP A 132 -13.47 5.97 -16.58
N PRO A 133 -14.68 6.52 -16.37
CA PRO A 133 -15.69 5.92 -15.51
C PRO A 133 -15.97 4.44 -15.84
N GLY A 134 -16.07 3.60 -14.80
CA GLY A 134 -16.30 2.16 -14.91
C GLY A 134 -15.09 1.33 -15.37
N LYS A 135 -14.00 1.98 -15.77
CA LYS A 135 -12.76 1.32 -16.26
C LYS A 135 -11.55 1.55 -15.36
N GLY A 136 -11.62 2.55 -14.47
CA GLY A 136 -10.49 3.01 -13.66
C GLY A 136 -9.94 1.97 -12.67
N VAL A 137 -10.80 1.21 -11.99
CA VAL A 137 -10.37 0.40 -10.82
C VAL A 137 -9.53 -0.81 -11.20
N MET A 138 -9.96 -1.66 -12.14
CA MET A 138 -9.19 -2.86 -12.47
C MET A 138 -7.86 -2.50 -13.15
N ALA A 139 -7.84 -1.49 -14.00
CA ALA A 139 -6.61 -0.98 -14.60
C ALA A 139 -5.66 -0.38 -13.53
N ALA A 140 -6.19 0.38 -12.57
CA ALA A 140 -5.43 0.95 -11.46
C ALA A 140 -4.84 -0.15 -10.56
N LEU A 141 -5.63 -1.18 -10.25
CA LEU A 141 -5.22 -2.31 -9.43
C LEU A 141 -4.14 -3.14 -10.11
N THR A 142 -4.30 -3.48 -11.39
CA THR A 142 -3.29 -4.24 -12.13
C THR A 142 -2.00 -3.44 -12.30
N GLY A 143 -2.10 -2.14 -12.58
CA GLY A 143 -0.95 -1.25 -12.76
C GLY A 143 -0.20 -0.93 -11.46
N ALA A 144 -0.89 -0.80 -10.33
CA ALA A 144 -0.28 -0.39 -9.07
C ALA A 144 0.08 -1.56 -8.17
N LEU A 145 -0.82 -2.55 -8.00
CA LEU A 145 -0.59 -3.65 -7.07
C LEU A 145 0.59 -4.53 -7.48
N ASN A 146 0.85 -4.68 -8.78
CA ASN A 146 2.00 -5.45 -9.24
C ASN A 146 3.32 -4.82 -8.81
N TYR A 147 3.44 -3.50 -8.88
CA TYR A 147 4.64 -2.81 -8.43
C TYR A 147 4.74 -2.76 -6.90
N THR A 148 3.62 -2.57 -6.19
CA THR A 148 3.65 -2.60 -4.72
C THR A 148 4.00 -3.99 -4.19
N ARG A 149 3.59 -5.08 -4.87
CA ARG A 149 4.03 -6.45 -4.52
C ARG A 149 5.55 -6.59 -4.58
N ILE A 150 6.18 -6.07 -5.64
CA ILE A 150 7.64 -6.09 -5.79
C ILE A 150 8.32 -5.18 -4.75
N GLY A 151 7.72 -4.02 -4.46
CA GLY A 151 8.17 -3.13 -3.38
C GLY A 151 8.12 -3.80 -2.01
N ASN A 152 7.01 -4.46 -1.68
CA ASN A 152 6.84 -5.20 -0.43
C ASN A 152 7.82 -6.37 -0.32
N ALA A 153 7.99 -7.16 -1.39
CA ALA A 153 9.01 -8.21 -1.43
C ALA A 153 10.41 -7.62 -1.19
N SER A 154 10.71 -6.46 -1.79
CA SER A 154 11.99 -5.77 -1.60
C SER A 154 12.23 -5.32 -0.16
N ILE A 155 11.18 -4.91 0.56
CA ILE A 155 11.21 -4.56 2.00
C ILE A 155 11.49 -5.81 2.82
N VAL A 156 10.75 -6.90 2.59
CA VAL A 156 10.91 -8.15 3.34
C VAL A 156 12.30 -8.73 3.16
N VAL A 157 12.86 -8.71 1.95
CA VAL A 157 14.26 -9.14 1.71
C VAL A 157 15.26 -8.30 2.51
N GLY A 158 15.05 -6.99 2.61
CA GLY A 158 15.91 -6.13 3.43
C GLY A 158 15.81 -6.46 4.93
N ILE A 159 14.59 -6.71 5.43
CA ILE A 159 14.36 -7.12 6.82
C ILE A 159 15.03 -8.48 7.09
N ALA A 160 14.87 -9.46 6.19
CA ALA A 160 15.47 -10.78 6.33
C ALA A 160 17.00 -10.71 6.35
N SER A 161 17.59 -9.87 5.51
CA SER A 161 19.05 -9.65 5.48
C SER A 161 19.55 -9.05 6.80
N ALA A 162 18.88 -8.02 7.31
CA ALA A 162 19.23 -7.41 8.59
C ALA A 162 19.03 -8.39 9.78
N ALA A 163 17.98 -9.22 9.74
CA ALA A 163 17.75 -10.23 10.76
C ALA A 163 18.84 -11.31 10.75
N LEU A 164 19.30 -11.72 9.57
CA LEU A 164 20.42 -12.64 9.41
C LEU A 164 21.71 -12.06 10.00
N ASP A 165 22.04 -10.80 9.72
CA ASP A 165 23.22 -10.13 10.27
C ASP A 165 23.20 -10.10 11.80
N VAL A 166 22.04 -9.76 12.40
CA VAL A 166 21.84 -9.76 13.86
C VAL A 166 21.98 -11.16 14.44
N ALA A 167 21.37 -12.16 13.81
CA ALA A 167 21.42 -13.54 14.26
C ALA A 167 22.85 -14.10 14.21
N LEU A 168 23.58 -13.84 13.12
CA LEU A 168 24.98 -14.25 12.96
C LEU A 168 25.89 -13.59 14.00
N SER A 169 25.77 -12.27 14.17
CA SER A 169 26.55 -11.53 15.16
C SER A 169 26.33 -12.08 16.57
N PHE A 170 25.08 -12.34 16.94
CA PHE A 170 24.75 -12.97 18.22
C PHE A 170 25.33 -14.38 18.35
N ALA A 171 25.13 -15.23 17.34
CA ALA A 171 25.57 -16.62 17.39
C ALA A 171 27.10 -16.74 17.52
N MET A 172 27.85 -15.92 16.78
CA MET A 172 29.32 -15.89 16.83
C MET A 172 29.84 -15.36 18.16
N GLY A 173 29.17 -14.34 18.73
CA GLY A 173 29.58 -13.74 20.01
C GLY A 173 29.15 -14.51 21.25
N ARG A 174 28.16 -15.40 21.13
CA ARG A 174 27.56 -16.07 22.29
C ARG A 174 28.36 -17.31 22.70
N ARG A 175 29.06 -17.18 23.83
CA ARG A 175 29.69 -18.31 24.54
C ARG A 175 28.70 -19.15 25.32
N LEU A 176 28.96 -20.45 25.35
CA LEU A 176 28.33 -21.44 26.20
C LEU A 176 29.34 -21.91 27.26
N GLN A 177 28.96 -22.87 28.12
CA GLN A 177 29.89 -23.48 29.07
C GLN A 177 31.05 -24.17 28.34
N GLU A 178 30.77 -24.80 27.20
CA GLU A 178 31.76 -25.36 26.29
C GLU A 178 31.57 -24.75 24.90
N GLY A 179 32.56 -23.98 24.43
CA GLY A 179 32.56 -23.36 23.11
C GLY A 179 31.58 -22.20 22.91
N HIS A 180 31.17 -22.00 21.67
CA HIS A 180 30.22 -21.00 21.22
C HIS A 180 28.94 -21.65 20.69
N VAL A 181 27.87 -20.87 20.58
CA VAL A 181 26.61 -21.30 19.97
C VAL A 181 26.84 -21.80 18.53
N THR A 182 27.78 -21.22 17.80
CA THR A 182 28.17 -21.64 16.44
C THR A 182 28.89 -22.98 16.37
N ASP A 183 29.37 -23.54 17.49
CA ASP A 183 30.03 -24.85 17.50
C ASP A 183 29.00 -26.00 17.46
N GLN A 184 27.72 -25.70 17.72
CA GLN A 184 26.64 -26.67 17.62
C GLN A 184 26.20 -26.86 16.16
N GLN A 185 26.35 -28.08 15.63
CA GLN A 185 25.99 -28.40 14.25
C GLN A 185 24.53 -28.03 13.90
N ALA A 186 23.58 -28.23 14.82
CA ALA A 186 22.19 -27.86 14.59
C ALA A 186 22.03 -26.35 14.31
N VAL A 187 22.81 -25.51 14.98
CA VAL A 187 22.83 -24.06 14.74
C VAL A 187 23.49 -23.73 13.40
N GLN A 188 24.58 -24.41 13.05
CA GLN A 188 25.23 -24.23 11.75
C GLN A 188 24.29 -24.55 10.59
N HIS A 189 23.49 -25.62 10.69
CA HIS A 189 22.48 -25.95 9.69
C HIS A 189 21.39 -24.86 9.58
N MET A 190 20.85 -24.40 10.71
CA MET A 190 19.86 -23.30 10.70
C MET A 190 20.42 -22.02 10.04
N ILE A 191 21.67 -21.68 10.32
CA ILE A 191 22.33 -20.53 9.69
C ILE A 191 22.52 -20.75 8.19
N ALA A 192 22.97 -21.93 7.77
CA ALA A 192 23.16 -22.27 6.36
C ALA A 192 21.86 -22.17 5.55
N ASP A 193 20.75 -22.63 6.12
CA ASP A 193 19.42 -22.52 5.52
C ASP A 193 19.00 -21.04 5.36
N LEU A 194 19.12 -20.24 6.42
CA LEU A 194 18.79 -18.81 6.38
C LEU A 194 19.63 -18.05 5.36
N VAL A 195 20.94 -18.29 5.31
CA VAL A 195 21.84 -17.66 4.33
C VAL A 195 21.42 -18.03 2.90
N THR A 196 21.11 -19.30 2.67
CA THR A 196 20.70 -19.80 1.35
C THR A 196 19.38 -19.17 0.90
N GLU A 197 18.39 -19.11 1.79
CA GLU A 197 17.11 -18.47 1.51
C GLU A 197 17.27 -16.98 1.21
N VAL A 198 17.98 -16.23 2.05
CA VAL A 198 18.18 -14.78 1.83
C VAL A 198 18.88 -14.52 0.49
N ALA A 199 19.98 -15.24 0.21
CA ALA A 199 20.73 -15.08 -1.05
C ALA A 199 19.87 -15.40 -2.29
N SER A 200 19.03 -16.43 -2.21
CA SER A 200 18.04 -16.77 -3.25
C SER A 200 17.07 -15.61 -3.50
N HIS A 201 16.47 -15.07 -2.44
CA HIS A 201 15.50 -13.98 -2.57
C HIS A 201 16.13 -12.67 -3.07
N GLU A 202 17.36 -12.36 -2.67
CA GLU A 202 18.11 -11.22 -3.23
C GLU A 202 18.36 -11.37 -4.73
N ARG A 203 18.68 -12.59 -5.19
CA ARG A 203 18.83 -12.88 -6.61
C ARG A 203 17.52 -12.69 -7.38
N CYS A 204 16.41 -13.20 -6.85
CA CYS A 204 15.08 -12.99 -7.43
C CYS A 204 14.72 -11.50 -7.52
N LYS A 205 15.01 -10.72 -6.47
CA LYS A 205 14.83 -9.26 -6.46
C LYS A 205 15.67 -8.57 -7.54
N ARG A 206 16.94 -8.95 -7.71
CA ARG A 206 17.81 -8.41 -8.77
C ARG A 206 17.28 -8.73 -10.17
N LEU A 207 16.86 -9.97 -10.41
CA LEU A 207 16.27 -10.37 -11.70
C LEU A 207 14.96 -9.62 -11.97
N GLY A 208 14.12 -9.44 -10.96
CA GLY A 208 12.88 -8.67 -11.05
C GLY A 208 13.09 -7.21 -11.47
N ARG A 209 14.22 -6.59 -11.11
CA ARG A 209 14.56 -5.22 -11.58
C ARG A 209 14.73 -5.15 -13.10
N GLY A 210 15.28 -6.19 -13.72
CA GLY A 210 15.46 -6.24 -15.18
C GLY A 210 14.16 -6.39 -15.97
N PHE A 211 13.06 -6.80 -15.34
CA PHE A 211 11.74 -6.87 -15.95
C PHE A 211 10.93 -5.56 -15.80
N LEU A 212 11.41 -4.61 -14.99
CA LEU A 212 10.72 -3.36 -14.68
C LEU A 212 11.33 -2.12 -15.36
N SER A 213 12.49 -2.28 -16.00
CA SER A 213 13.10 -1.31 -16.92
C SER A 213 12.60 -1.52 -18.33
#